data_AF-A0A7C2HJS2-F1
#
_entry.id   AF-A0A7C2HJS2-F1
#
_cell.length_a   1.000
_cell.length_b   1.000
_cell.length_c   1.000
_cell.angle_alpha   90.00
_cell.angle_beta   90.00
_cell.angle_gamma   90.00
#
_symmetry.space_group_name_H-M   'P 1'
#
loop_
_entity.id
_entity.type
_entity.pdbx_description
1 polymer ?
#
loop_
_entity_poly.entity_id
_entity_poly.type
_entity_poly.pdbx_seq_one_letter_code
_entity_poly.pdbx_strand_id
1 'polypeptide(L)' 'MGEMGRKIVKLDVGELLGDLSRAFANEWVAHFYYSVGAHLVTGLQGDDLAGRMRAGAGEELSHAYLIAKRIAELGGEP' A
#
# COMPACT_ATOMS: atom_id res chain seq x y z
N MET A 1 11.37 -13.28 9.26
CA MET A 1 10.79 -13.96 10.45
C MET A 1 11.58 -15.24 10.66
N GLY A 2 11.98 -15.56 11.91
CA GLY A 2 12.80 -16.74 12.20
C GLY A 2 12.03 -18.06 12.05
N GLU A 3 12.76 -19.17 11.90
CA GLU A 3 12.22 -20.52 11.65
C GLU A 3 11.24 -20.99 12.75
N MET A 4 11.53 -20.66 14.02
CA MET A 4 10.64 -20.96 15.15
C MET A 4 9.33 -20.18 15.11
N GLY A 5 9.35 -18.92 14.63
CA GLY A 5 8.14 -18.12 14.46
C GLY A 5 7.20 -18.73 13.43
N ARG A 6 7.75 -19.25 12.32
CA ARG A 6 6.98 -19.97 11.30
C ARG A 6 6.39 -21.28 11.82
N LYS A 7 7.08 -22.00 12.71
CA LYS A 7 6.60 -23.27 13.30
C LYS A 7 5.48 -23.11 14.32
N ILE A 8 5.39 -21.96 15.01
CA ILE A 8 4.39 -21.70 16.05
C ILE A 8 3.12 -21.07 15.47
N VAL A 9 3.26 -20.32 14.38
CA VAL A 9 2.15 -19.66 13.69
C VAL A 9 1.37 -20.68 12.86
N LYS A 10 0.04 -20.78 13.09
CA LYS A 10 -0.88 -21.64 12.32
C LYS A 10 -1.33 -21.04 10.97
N LEU A 11 -0.68 -19.97 10.54
CA LEU A 11 -1.00 -19.24 9.30
C LEU A 11 -0.12 -19.75 8.16
N ASP A 12 -0.71 -19.92 6.98
CA ASP A 12 0.06 -20.16 5.76
C ASP A 12 0.76 -18.87 5.33
N VAL A 13 2.10 -18.87 5.42
CA VAL A 13 2.92 -17.71 5.05
C VAL A 13 2.85 -17.44 3.54
N GLY A 14 2.66 -18.46 2.71
CA GLY A 14 2.49 -18.31 1.27
C GLY A 14 1.17 -17.62 0.93
N GLU A 15 0.08 -18.01 1.58
CA GLU A 15 -1.22 -17.32 1.44
C GLU A 15 -1.12 -15.85 1.88
N LEU A 16 -0.52 -15.59 3.05
CA LEU A 16 -0.29 -14.22 3.53
C LEU A 16 0.54 -13.39 2.54
N LEU A 17 1.61 -13.96 1.98
CA LEU A 17 2.43 -13.27 0.98
C LEU A 17 1.60 -12.92 -0.27
N GLY A 18 0.73 -13.83 -0.72
CA GLY A 18 -0.19 -13.56 -1.82
C GLY A 18 -1.16 -12.41 -1.51
N ASP A 19 -1.66 -12.32 -0.30
CA ASP A 19 -2.53 -11.22 0.14
C ASP A 19 -1.79 -9.88 0.21
N LEU A 20 -0.58 -9.90 0.76
CA LEU A 20 0.27 -8.71 0.85
C LEU A 20 0.67 -8.19 -0.54
N SER A 21 1.00 -9.06 -1.50
CA SER A 21 1.30 -8.62 -2.87
C SER A 21 0.10 -7.95 -3.54
N ARG A 22 -1.12 -8.45 -3.33
CA ARG A 22 -2.34 -7.79 -3.84
C ARG A 22 -2.58 -6.45 -3.16
N ALA A 23 -2.41 -6.38 -1.84
CA ALA A 23 -2.52 -5.14 -1.10
C ALA A 23 -1.49 -4.10 -1.59
N PHE A 24 -0.22 -4.50 -1.76
CA PHE A 24 0.84 -3.65 -2.29
C PHE A 24 0.49 -3.06 -3.66
N ALA A 25 0.00 -3.89 -4.59
CA ALA A 25 -0.43 -3.43 -5.90
C ALA A 25 -1.61 -2.46 -5.81
N ASN A 26 -2.58 -2.71 -4.93
CA ASN A 26 -3.72 -1.84 -4.71
C ASN A 26 -3.30 -0.47 -4.18
N GLU A 27 -2.36 -0.40 -3.24
CA GLU A 27 -1.85 0.87 -2.71
C GLU A 27 -1.15 1.70 -3.79
N TRP A 28 -0.39 1.05 -4.69
CA TRP A 28 0.21 1.74 -5.84
C TRP A 28 -0.82 2.32 -6.80
N VAL A 29 -1.88 1.54 -7.09
CA VAL A 29 -2.98 1.99 -7.94
C VAL A 29 -3.72 3.17 -7.28
N ALA A 30 -3.98 3.09 -5.96
CA ALA A 30 -4.61 4.17 -5.21
C ALA A 30 -3.74 5.44 -5.21
N HIS A 31 -2.44 5.30 -4.93
CA HIS A 31 -1.46 6.39 -5.01
C HIS A 31 -1.48 7.08 -6.37
N PHE A 32 -1.46 6.30 -7.46
CA PHE A 32 -1.51 6.83 -8.82
C PHE A 32 -2.81 7.62 -9.07
N TYR A 33 -3.98 7.05 -8.74
CA TYR A 33 -5.25 7.71 -8.97
C TYR A 33 -5.44 8.97 -8.12
N TYR A 34 -4.99 8.98 -6.87
CA TYR A 34 -5.01 10.20 -6.06
C TYR A 34 -4.07 11.27 -6.62
N SER A 35 -2.86 10.88 -7.05
CA SER A 35 -1.90 11.80 -7.65
C SER A 35 -2.43 12.45 -8.92
N VAL A 36 -2.96 11.65 -9.86
CA VAL A 36 -3.58 12.17 -11.08
C VAL A 36 -4.86 12.95 -10.76
N GLY A 37 -5.70 12.45 -9.86
CA GLY A 37 -6.94 13.10 -9.44
C GLY A 37 -6.71 14.52 -8.91
N ALA A 38 -5.65 14.74 -8.14
CA ALA A 38 -5.28 16.05 -7.63
C ALA A 38 -4.95 17.08 -8.73
N HIS A 39 -4.56 16.63 -9.93
CA HIS A 39 -4.32 17.49 -11.09
C HIS A 39 -5.55 17.70 -11.97
N LEU A 40 -6.53 16.79 -11.89
CA LEU A 40 -7.73 16.82 -12.72
C LEU A 40 -8.91 17.54 -12.05
N VAL A 41 -8.89 17.65 -10.73
CA VAL A 41 -10.01 18.22 -9.99
C VAL A 41 -10.18 19.72 -10.28
N THR A 42 -11.42 20.17 -10.42
CA THR A 42 -11.79 21.56 -10.73
C THR A 42 -13.06 21.96 -9.97
N GLY A 43 -13.39 23.26 -9.96
CA GLY A 43 -14.62 23.79 -9.35
C GLY A 43 -14.37 24.64 -8.10
N LEU A 44 -15.46 25.08 -7.44
CA LEU A 44 -15.42 26.07 -6.35
C LEU A 44 -14.55 25.63 -5.15
N GLN A 45 -14.46 24.32 -4.90
CA GLN A 45 -13.62 23.71 -3.85
C GLN A 45 -12.47 22.87 -4.43
N GLY A 46 -12.07 23.15 -5.68
CA GLY A 46 -11.07 22.37 -6.40
C GLY A 46 -9.73 22.31 -5.66
N ASP A 47 -9.25 23.45 -5.14
CA ASP A 47 -7.96 23.52 -4.46
C ASP A 47 -7.93 22.72 -3.14
N ASP A 48 -9.00 22.80 -2.35
CA ASP A 48 -9.12 22.04 -1.10
C ASP A 48 -9.17 20.53 -1.38
N LEU A 49 -9.96 20.11 -2.37
CA LEU A 49 -10.05 18.70 -2.75
C LEU A 49 -8.74 18.19 -3.36
N ALA A 50 -8.05 19.01 -4.16
CA ALA A 50 -6.73 18.70 -4.69
C ALA A 50 -5.71 18.50 -3.56
N GLY A 51 -5.75 19.37 -2.53
CA GLY A 51 -4.93 19.25 -1.33
C GLY A 51 -5.15 17.92 -0.61
N ARG A 52 -6.41 17.54 -0.39
CA ARG A 52 -6.76 16.25 0.24
C ARG A 52 -6.33 15.05 -0.60
N MET A 53 -6.47 15.12 -1.91
CA MET A 53 -6.00 14.05 -2.81
C MET A 53 -4.47 13.91 -2.78
N ARG A 54 -3.70 15.01 -2.73
CA ARG A 54 -2.23 14.93 -2.55
C ARG A 54 -1.84 14.29 -1.22
N ALA A 55 -2.56 14.63 -0.14
CA ALA A 55 -2.34 14.01 1.16
C ALA A 55 -2.62 12.50 1.09
N GLY A 56 -3.77 12.10 0.54
CA GLY A 56 -4.13 10.70 0.33
C GLY A 56 -3.10 9.94 -0.51
N ALA A 57 -2.61 10.53 -1.61
CA ALA A 57 -1.54 9.93 -2.39
C ALA A 57 -0.28 9.65 -1.53
N GLY A 58 0.12 10.58 -0.67
CA GLY A 58 1.25 10.39 0.25
C GLY A 58 1.01 9.29 1.28
N GLU A 59 -0.22 9.16 1.78
CA GLU A 59 -0.64 8.11 2.72
C GLU A 59 -0.55 6.72 2.06
N GLU A 60 -1.14 6.54 0.86
CA GLU A 60 -1.11 5.24 0.17
C GLU A 60 0.31 4.82 -0.24
N LEU A 61 1.17 5.78 -0.61
CA LEU A 61 2.59 5.48 -0.85
C LEU A 61 3.29 4.99 0.43
N SER A 62 2.95 5.57 1.57
CA SER A 62 3.47 5.14 2.87
C SER A 62 2.96 3.74 3.22
N HIS A 63 1.70 3.42 2.93
CA HIS A 63 1.13 2.09 3.07
C HIS A 63 1.86 1.06 2.18
N ALA A 64 2.09 1.39 0.90
CA ALA A 64 2.85 0.53 -0.01
C ALA A 64 4.24 0.18 0.54
N TYR A 65 4.97 1.15 1.12
CA TYR A 65 6.27 0.89 1.74
C TYR A 65 6.19 0.00 2.97
N LEU A 66 5.17 0.15 3.82
CA LEU A 66 4.96 -0.73 4.97
C LEU A 66 4.71 -2.17 4.53
N ILE A 67 3.90 -2.36 3.49
CA ILE A 67 3.59 -3.68 2.95
C ILE A 67 4.83 -4.30 2.30
N ALA A 68 5.57 -3.55 1.47
CA ALA A 68 6.80 -4.02 0.85
C ALA A 68 7.84 -4.46 1.88
N LYS A 69 8.02 -3.66 2.95
CA LYS A 69 8.88 -4.03 4.08
C LYS A 69 8.42 -5.34 4.71
N ARG A 70 7.11 -5.53 4.91
CA ARG A 70 6.57 -6.74 5.50
C ARG A 70 6.76 -7.97 4.62
N ILE A 71 6.58 -7.84 3.31
CA ILE A 71 6.85 -8.90 2.33
C ILE A 71 8.33 -9.33 2.44
N ALA A 72 9.25 -8.38 2.45
CA ALA A 72 10.68 -8.64 2.60
C ALA A 72 11.02 -9.33 3.94
N GLU A 73 10.43 -8.89 5.05
CA GLU A 73 10.59 -9.53 6.36
C GLU A 73 10.11 -10.98 6.40
N LEU A 74 9.14 -11.35 5.56
CA LEU A 74 8.62 -12.71 5.43
C LEU A 74 9.42 -13.55 4.42
N GLY A 75 10.33 -12.93 3.66
CA GLY A 75 11.18 -13.56 2.65
C GLY A 75 10.54 -13.62 1.26
N GLY A 76 9.52 -12.79 0.98
CA GLY A 76 8.98 -12.60 -0.36
C GLY A 76 9.63 -11.42 -1.08
N GLU A 77 9.30 -11.26 -2.36
CA GLU A 77 9.69 -10.13 -3.20
C GLU A 77 8.45 -9.23 -3.43
N PRO A 78 8.52 -7.92 -3.10
CA PRO A 78 7.42 -6.98 -3.30
C PRO A 78 7.07 -6.75 -4.77
#